data_AF-A0A966TJK3-F1
#
_entry.id   AF-A0A966TJK3-F1
#
_cell.length_a   1.000
_cell.length_b   1.000
_cell.length_c   1.000
_cell.angle_alpha   90.00
_cell.angle_beta   90.00
_cell.angle_gamma   90.00
#
_symmetry.space_group_name_H-M   'P 1'
#
loop_
_entity.id
_entity.type
_entity.pdbx_description
1 polymer ?
#
loop_
_entity_poly.entity_id
_entity_poly.type
_entity_poly.pdbx_seq_one_letter_code
_entity_poly.pdbx_strand_id
1 'polypeptide(L)' 'MNLNTEVALTHATSMLVAAGVPAKSAEKTARAIVTSDVWGNPSHGLMRLPFYLQRITMGGVNAEATL' A
#
# COMPACT_ATOMS: atom_id res chain seq x y z
N MET A 1 4.26 19.28 8.30
CA MET A 1 3.36 18.59 7.36
C MET A 1 2.60 17.56 8.19
N ASN A 2 1.31 17.79 8.49
CA ASN A 2 0.50 16.81 9.22
C ASN A 2 -0.05 15.81 8.20
N LEU A 3 0.43 14.57 8.26
CA LEU A 3 -0.13 13.48 7.47
C LEU A 3 -1.47 13.10 8.12
N ASN A 4 -2.60 13.40 7.47
CA ASN A 4 -3.88 12.85 7.89
C ASN A 4 -4.00 11.41 7.35
N THR A 5 -4.78 10.56 8.02
CA THR A 5 -4.94 9.15 7.64
C THR A 5 -5.64 8.98 6.29
N GLU A 6 -6.58 9.86 5.93
CA GLU A 6 -7.30 9.86 4.65
C GLU A 6 -6.36 10.14 3.45
N VAL A 7 -5.44 11.08 3.60
CA VAL A 7 -4.39 11.42 2.63
C VAL A 7 -3.42 10.25 2.50
N ALA A 8 -3.01 9.63 3.61
CA ALA A 8 -2.16 8.45 3.58
C ALA A 8 -2.82 7.28 2.83
N LEU A 9 -4.10 7.01 3.11
CA LEU A 9 -4.89 5.98 2.43
C LEU A 9 -5.02 6.27 0.93
N THR A 10 -5.37 7.51 0.58
CA THR A 10 -5.57 7.94 -0.82
C THR A 10 -4.26 7.82 -1.60
N HIS A 11 -3.16 8.30 -1.02
CA HIS A 11 -1.85 8.26 -1.68
C HIS A 11 -1.35 6.83 -1.83
N ALA A 12 -1.36 6.02 -0.78
CA ALA A 12 -0.94 4.62 -0.85
C ALA A 12 -1.78 3.81 -1.84
N THR A 13 -3.10 4.02 -1.88
CA THR A 13 -3.98 3.38 -2.86
C THR A 13 -3.59 3.76 -4.29
N SER A 14 -3.37 5.05 -4.56
CA SER A 14 -2.98 5.54 -5.89
C SER A 14 -1.66 4.94 -6.37
N MET A 15 -0.68 4.80 -5.48
CA MET A 15 0.61 4.19 -5.80
C MET A 15 0.47 2.70 -6.12
N LEU A 16 -0.34 1.96 -5.37
CA LEU A 16 -0.61 0.54 -5.63
C LEU A 16 -1.34 0.33 -6.96
N VAL A 17 -2.33 1.19 -7.27
CA VAL A 17 -3.00 1.18 -8.59
C VAL A 17 -2.01 1.47 -9.71
N ALA A 18 -1.14 2.47 -9.54
CA ALA A 18 -0.11 2.79 -10.53
C ALA A 18 0.91 1.64 -10.72
N ALA A 19 1.13 0.82 -9.69
CA ALA A 19 1.94 -0.39 -9.78
C ALA A 19 1.21 -1.58 -10.42
N GLY A 20 -0.05 -1.43 -10.81
CA GLY A 20 -0.83 -2.47 -11.49
C GLY A 20 -1.73 -3.31 -10.58
N VAL A 21 -1.97 -2.90 -9.32
CA VAL A 21 -2.92 -3.59 -8.43
C VAL A 21 -4.35 -3.11 -8.71
N PRO A 22 -5.37 -3.99 -8.79
CA PRO A 22 -6.76 -3.58 -8.98
C PRO A 22 -7.21 -2.63 -7.87
N ALA A 23 -7.98 -1.60 -8.22
CA ALA A 23 -8.39 -0.54 -7.28
C ALA A 23 -8.95 -1.07 -5.95
N LYS A 24 -9.81 -2.11 -6.00
CA LYS A 24 -10.40 -2.72 -4.80
C LYS A 24 -9.37 -3.44 -3.92
N SER A 25 -8.37 -4.09 -4.53
CA SER A 25 -7.28 -4.75 -3.82
C SER A 25 -6.26 -3.73 -3.30
N ALA A 26 -5.99 -2.68 -4.08
CA ALA A 26 -5.12 -1.56 -3.70
C ALA A 26 -5.66 -0.85 -2.46
N GLU A 27 -6.96 -0.55 -2.41
CA GLU A 27 -7.59 0.08 -1.25
C GLU A 27 -7.46 -0.77 0.02
N LYS A 28 -7.72 -2.08 -0.08
CA LYS A 28 -7.57 -3.01 1.04
C LYS A 28 -6.14 -3.08 1.55
N THR A 29 -5.17 -3.18 0.63
CA THR A 29 -3.75 -3.21 0.96
C THR A 29 -3.28 -1.90 1.59
N ALA A 30 -3.69 -0.76 1.04
CA ALA A 30 -3.41 0.56 1.62
C ALA A 30 -3.97 0.68 3.05
N ARG A 31 -5.20 0.21 3.29
CA ARG A 31 -5.78 0.16 4.64
C ARG A 31 -4.94 -0.66 5.61
N ALA A 32 -4.45 -1.83 5.22
CA ALA A 32 -3.59 -2.67 6.07
C ALA A 32 -2.24 -1.98 6.41
N ILE A 33 -1.62 -1.36 5.41
CA ILE A 33 -0.36 -0.62 5.57
C ILE A 33 -0.55 0.57 6.52
N VAL A 34 -1.52 1.45 6.24
CA VAL A 34 -1.75 2.66 7.07
C VAL A 34 -2.21 2.30 8.49
N THR A 35 -2.98 1.24 8.66
CA THR A 35 -3.38 0.75 10.00
C THR A 35 -2.15 0.36 10.82
N SER A 36 -1.12 -0.22 10.18
CA SER A 36 0.12 -0.58 10.88
C SER A 36 0.87 0.65 11.40
N ASP A 37 0.89 1.77 10.66
CA ASP A 37 1.45 3.03 11.19
C ASP A 37 0.61 3.62 12.32
N VAL A 38 -0.72 3.62 12.18
CA VAL A 38 -1.64 4.15 13.21
C VAL A 38 -1.50 3.39 14.53
N TRP A 39 -1.21 2.09 14.47
CA TRP A 39 -0.95 1.26 15.65
C TRP A 39 0.48 1.38 16.21
N GLY A 40 1.32 2.26 15.65
CA GLY A 40 2.69 2.45 16.13
C GLY A 40 3.65 1.34 15.72
N ASN A 41 3.37 0.60 14.63
CA ASN A 41 4.25 -0.43 14.08
C ASN A 41 4.80 -0.05 12.68
N PRO A 42 5.62 1.02 12.58
CA PRO A 42 6.05 1.58 11.30
C PRO A 42 6.94 0.63 10.47
N SER A 43 7.57 -0.37 11.09
CA SER A 43 8.34 -1.42 10.38
C SER A 43 7.48 -2.29 9.44
N HIS A 44 6.15 -2.24 9.60
CA HIS A 44 5.15 -2.88 8.76
C HIS A 44 4.19 -1.89 8.07
N GLY A 45 4.37 -0.58 8.28
CA GLY A 45 3.54 0.48 7.73
C GLY A 45 4.08 1.07 6.41
N LEU A 46 3.82 2.36 6.18
CA LEU A 46 4.12 3.12 4.97
C LEU A 46 5.61 3.08 4.60
N MET A 47 6.51 2.91 5.57
CA MET A 47 7.93 2.71 5.31
C MET A 47 8.20 1.48 4.42
N ARG A 48 7.32 0.47 4.44
CA ARG A 48 7.42 -0.73 3.59
C ARG A 48 6.87 -0.54 2.18
N LEU A 49 6.02 0.47 1.95
CA LEU A 49 5.33 0.68 0.68
C LEU A 49 6.29 0.73 -0.52
N PRO A 50 7.43 1.44 -0.49
CA PRO A 50 8.38 1.43 -1.61
C PRO A 50 8.89 0.03 -2.00
N PHE A 51 9.13 -0.84 -1.01
CA PHE A 51 9.57 -2.21 -1.25
C PHE A 51 8.47 -3.07 -1.88
N TYR A 52 7.23 -2.89 -1.46
CA TYR A 52 6.09 -3.60 -2.07
C TYR A 52 5.89 -3.17 -3.52
N LEU A 53 5.93 -1.88 -3.80
CA LEU A 53 5.82 -1.35 -5.17
C LEU A 53 6.94 -1.89 -6.07
N GLN A 54 8.18 -1.92 -5.56
CA GLN A 54 9.30 -2.50 -6.30
C GLN A 54 9.07 -3.99 -6.59
N ARG A 55 8.61 -4.77 -5.60
CA ARG A 55 8.36 -6.21 -5.80
C ARG A 55 7.22 -6.48 -6.79
N ILE A 56 6.17 -5.66 -6.77
CA ILE A 56 5.05 -5.78 -7.72
C ILE A 56 5.53 -5.45 -9.14
N THR A 57 6.17 -4.29 -9.31
CA THR A 57 6.63 -3.82 -10.64
C THR A 57 7.71 -4.73 -11.26
N MET A 58 8.51 -5.43 -10.44
CA MET A 58 9.47 -6.43 -10.90
C MET A 58 8.87 -7.82 -11.13
N GLY A 59 7.55 -8.01 -10.98
CA GLY A 59 6.90 -9.32 -11.13
C GLY A 59 7.18 -10.30 -9.98
N GLY A 60 7.79 -9.85 -8.88
CA GLY A 60 8.07 -10.64 -7.69
C GLY A 60 6.87 -10.85 -6.76
N VAL A 61 5.72 -10.23 -7.08
CA VAL A 61 4.39 -10.41 -6.49
C VAL A 61 3.36 -10.29 -7.62
N ASN A 62 2.40 -11.22 -7.71
CA ASN A 62 1.29 -11.12 -8.64
C ASN A 62 0.25 -10.10 -8.14
N ALA A 63 0.09 -9.00 -8.87
CA ALA A 63 -0.83 -7.91 -8.52
C ALA A 63 -2.31 -8.30 -8.63
N GLU A 64 -2.61 -9.28 -9.48
CA GLU A 64 -3.96 -9.74 -9.84
C GLU A 64 -4.35 -11.05 -9.14
N ALA A 65 -3.58 -11.47 -8.13
CA ALA A 65 -3.83 -12.74 -7.45
C ALA A 65 -5.22 -12.77 -6.79
N THR A 66 -5.94 -13.86 -7.03
CA THR A 66 -7.22 -14.18 -6.36
C THR A 66 -7.08 -15.50 -5.60
N LEU A 67 -7.96 -15.74 -4.63
CA LEU A 67 -8.08 -17.03 -3.94
C LEU A 67 -8.62 -18.12 -4.88
#